data_AF-A0A834UAX7-F1
#
_entry.id   AF-A0A834UAX7-F1
#
_cell.length_a   1.000
_cell.length_b   1.000
_cell.length_c   1.000
_cell.angle_alpha   90.00
_cell.angle_beta   90.00
_cell.angle_gamma   90.00
#
_symmetry.space_group_name_H-M   'P 1'
#
loop_
_entity.id
_entity.type
_entity.pdbx_description
1 polymer ?
#
loop_
_entity_poly.entity_id
_entity_poly.type
_entity_poly.pdbx_seq_one_letter_code
_entity_poly.pdbx_strand_id
1 'polypeptide(L)'
;MRYEMRTCYFLALLAVAIAAPNRNVRSLTTLPPWHLPCGEVIEQDSYEDSQQELDSILSDLRLQHQLMLQDYLNRDYEYLYDRVRIGVHEHQYIPNWVPGKKDSNHIRKLAKSNQQTIVNHLPKLHMDLQKFAVAFEELIEDETLSKTQEALKATQSYLMKMLCEVESNIAVLPTLRLPHRVERSIMSRIERDPKDDTRRLVRDWGVLLKYKDYLHAWRHVFDY
;
A
#
# COMPACT_ATOMS: atom_id res chain seq x y z
N MET A 1 33.95 -27.65 -74.14
CA MET A 1 33.72 -26.18 -74.19
C MET A 1 33.65 -25.68 -72.76
N ARG A 2 34.53 -24.74 -72.41
CA ARG A 2 34.60 -24.09 -71.09
C ARG A 2 33.39 -23.19 -70.90
N TYR A 3 32.80 -23.23 -69.71
CA TYR A 3 32.12 -22.07 -69.15
C TYR A 3 32.57 -21.92 -67.70
N GLU A 4 33.18 -20.77 -67.43
CA GLU A 4 33.53 -20.31 -66.10
C GLU A 4 32.32 -19.68 -65.40
N MET A 5 32.50 -19.47 -64.10
CA MET A 5 31.97 -18.36 -63.30
C MET A 5 30.62 -18.61 -62.61
N ARG A 6 30.67 -18.86 -61.30
CA ARG A 6 30.52 -17.81 -60.26
C ARG A 6 30.50 -18.44 -58.86
N THR A 7 31.52 -18.11 -58.08
CA THR A 7 31.59 -18.37 -56.64
C THR A 7 30.67 -17.39 -55.91
N CYS A 8 29.59 -17.88 -55.30
CA CYS A 8 28.76 -17.09 -54.38
C CYS A 8 29.18 -17.41 -52.94
N TYR A 9 29.86 -16.47 -52.29
CA TYR A 9 30.06 -16.51 -50.84
C TYR A 9 28.76 -16.11 -50.15
N PHE A 10 28.03 -17.07 -49.58
CA PHE A 10 26.97 -16.80 -48.63
C PHE A 10 27.61 -16.52 -47.26
N LEU A 11 27.62 -15.26 -46.85
CA LEU A 11 27.90 -14.85 -45.48
C LEU A 11 26.73 -15.33 -44.60
N ALA A 12 26.94 -16.43 -43.88
CA ALA A 12 26.02 -16.89 -42.85
C ALA A 12 26.14 -15.96 -41.63
N LEU A 13 25.18 -15.05 -41.47
CA LEU A 13 24.97 -14.32 -40.22
C LEU A 13 24.42 -15.32 -39.17
N LEU A 14 25.29 -15.79 -38.29
CA LEU A 14 24.90 -16.53 -37.09
C LEU A 14 24.18 -15.57 -36.14
N ALA A 15 22.85 -15.53 -36.24
CA ALA A 15 22.01 -14.94 -35.21
C ALA A 15 22.08 -15.83 -33.96
N VAL A 16 22.88 -15.43 -32.97
CA VAL A 16 22.83 -16.03 -31.63
C VAL A 16 21.53 -15.57 -30.99
N ALA A 17 20.48 -16.36 -31.16
CA ALA A 17 19.28 -16.22 -30.35
C ALA A 17 19.65 -16.62 -28.91
N ILE A 18 19.94 -15.62 -28.08
CA ILE A 18 19.96 -15.80 -26.63
C ILE A 18 18.50 -16.05 -26.24
N ALA A 19 18.11 -17.33 -26.23
CA ALA A 19 16.87 -17.75 -25.63
C ALA A 19 16.94 -17.36 -24.15
N ALA A 20 16.22 -16.30 -23.79
CA ALA A 20 16.03 -15.94 -22.39
C ALA A 20 15.48 -17.17 -21.66
N PRO A 21 16.04 -17.54 -20.50
CA PRO A 21 15.63 -18.75 -19.80
C PRO A 21 14.16 -18.61 -19.46
N ASN A 22 13.39 -19.55 -20.02
CA ASN A 22 11.97 -19.69 -19.80
C ASN A 22 11.79 -19.99 -18.31
N ARG A 23 11.52 -18.95 -17.51
CA ARG A 23 11.09 -19.10 -16.12
C ARG A 23 9.76 -19.82 -16.17
N ASN A 24 9.83 -21.15 -16.09
CA ASN A 24 8.76 -22.00 -15.62
C ASN A 24 8.41 -21.54 -14.19
N VAL A 25 7.66 -20.45 -14.07
CA VAL A 25 7.00 -20.06 -12.83
C VAL A 25 5.83 -21.01 -12.68
N ARG A 26 6.11 -22.16 -12.08
CA ARG A 26 5.11 -22.96 -11.41
C ARG A 26 4.36 -22.03 -10.46
N SER A 27 3.06 -21.88 -10.72
CA SER A 27 2.02 -21.31 -9.87
C SER A 27 2.37 -21.26 -8.37
N LEU A 28 3.05 -20.21 -7.91
CA LEU A 28 2.84 -19.73 -6.55
C LEU A 28 1.42 -19.20 -6.54
N THR A 29 0.58 -19.70 -5.64
CA THR A 29 -0.60 -18.97 -5.18
C THR A 29 -0.21 -17.50 -4.99
N THR A 30 -0.68 -16.64 -5.90
CA THR A 30 -0.22 -15.25 -6.03
C THR A 30 -0.61 -14.51 -4.76
N LEU A 31 0.38 -14.29 -3.88
CA LEU A 31 0.20 -13.45 -2.69
C LEU A 31 -0.28 -12.07 -3.15
N PRO A 32 -1.21 -11.42 -2.42
CA PRO A 32 -1.68 -10.12 -2.82
C PRO A 32 -0.56 -9.08 -2.77
N PRO A 33 -0.58 -8.05 -3.63
CA PRO A 33 0.52 -7.08 -3.74
C PRO A 33 0.89 -6.39 -2.41
N TRP A 34 -0.10 -6.17 -1.55
CA TRP A 34 0.10 -5.53 -0.24
C TRP A 34 0.76 -6.45 0.80
N HIS A 35 0.86 -7.75 0.54
CA HIS A 35 1.57 -8.68 1.42
C HIS A 35 3.08 -8.52 1.31
N LEU A 36 3.60 -8.15 0.13
CA LEU A 36 5.01 -7.86 -0.11
C LEU A 36 5.15 -6.60 -0.97
N PRO A 37 4.85 -5.41 -0.41
CA PRO A 37 4.73 -4.17 -1.19
C PRO A 37 6.07 -3.71 -1.81
N CYS A 38 7.21 -4.05 -1.19
CA CYS A 38 8.54 -3.85 -1.78
C CYS A 38 9.12 -5.08 -2.50
N GLY A 39 8.42 -6.22 -2.50
CA GLY A 39 9.01 -7.52 -2.83
C GLY A 39 9.77 -8.14 -1.65
N GLU A 40 10.76 -9.00 -1.95
CA GLU A 40 11.64 -9.59 -0.94
C GLU A 40 12.61 -8.52 -0.43
N VAL A 41 12.51 -8.21 0.87
CA VAL A 41 13.44 -7.29 1.53
C VAL A 41 14.77 -8.01 1.68
N ILE A 42 15.80 -7.54 0.96
CA ILE A 42 17.17 -7.98 1.16
C ILE A 42 17.64 -7.34 2.47
N GLU A 43 18.11 -8.16 3.42
CA GLU A 43 18.75 -7.67 4.64
C GLU A 43 19.89 -6.72 4.24
N GLN A 44 19.69 -5.44 4.53
CA GLN A 44 20.69 -4.39 4.31
C GLN A 44 21.51 -4.26 5.58
N ASP A 45 22.82 -4.03 5.45
CA ASP A 45 23.70 -3.83 6.60
C ASP A 45 23.15 -2.70 7.48
N SER A 46 22.89 -3.00 8.74
CA SER A 46 22.32 -2.06 9.69
C SER A 46 23.32 -0.95 10.02
N TYR A 47 22.89 0.31 9.95
CA TYR A 47 23.69 1.45 10.38
C TYR A 47 23.46 1.78 11.86
N GLU A 48 24.43 2.43 12.50
CA GLU A 48 24.25 2.97 13.84
C GLU A 48 23.22 4.10 13.82
N ASP A 49 22.22 4.00 14.70
CA ASP A 49 21.10 4.94 14.85
C ASP A 49 21.61 6.36 15.16
N SER A 50 21.88 7.12 14.09
CA SER A 50 22.39 8.48 14.17
C SER A 50 21.25 9.48 14.00
N GLN A 51 21.35 10.62 14.68
CA GLN A 51 20.35 11.68 14.59
C GLN A 51 20.09 12.15 13.14
N GLN A 52 21.13 12.19 12.31
CA GLN A 52 21.04 12.55 10.90
C GLN A 52 20.29 11.50 10.06
N GLU A 53 20.42 10.22 10.41
CA GLU A 53 19.70 9.13 9.76
C GLU A 53 18.20 9.19 10.10
N LEU A 54 17.86 9.41 11.37
CA LEU A 54 16.47 9.62 11.81
C LEU A 54 15.81 10.81 11.08
N ASP A 55 16.54 11.91 10.91
CA ASP A 55 16.07 13.07 10.15
C ASP A 55 15.76 12.73 8.68
N SER A 56 16.61 11.92 8.05
CA SER A 56 16.41 11.45 6.67
C SER A 56 15.17 10.56 6.57
N ILE A 57 15.09 9.54 7.42
CA ILE A 57 13.97 8.58 7.47
C ILE A 57 12.63 9.32 7.64
N LEU A 58 12.55 10.23 8.59
CA LEU A 58 11.32 10.98 8.86
C LEU A 58 11.00 11.97 7.72
N SER A 59 12.00 12.51 7.04
CA SER A 59 11.79 13.39 5.88
C SER A 59 11.21 12.63 4.69
N ASP A 60 11.72 11.43 4.41
CA ASP A 60 11.26 10.57 3.32
C ASP A 60 9.82 10.08 3.59
N LEU A 61 9.56 9.61 4.81
CA LEU A 61 8.22 9.23 5.25
C LEU A 61 7.23 10.39 5.19
N ARG A 62 7.64 11.60 5.57
CA ARG A 62 6.82 12.81 5.46
C ARG A 62 6.44 13.08 4.00
N LEU A 63 7.41 13.04 3.09
CA LEU A 63 7.18 13.27 1.67
C LEU A 63 6.18 12.26 1.10
N GLN A 64 6.39 10.97 1.35
CA GLN A 64 5.47 9.93 0.88
C GLN A 64 4.08 10.06 1.49
N HIS A 65 4.01 10.37 2.78
CA HIS A 65 2.73 10.62 3.46
C HIS A 65 2.00 11.82 2.85
N GLN A 66 2.72 12.90 2.49
CA GLN A 66 2.17 14.07 1.82
C GLN A 66 1.57 13.73 0.46
N LEU A 67 2.28 12.96 -0.36
CA LEU A 67 1.77 12.50 -1.65
C LEU A 67 0.51 11.64 -1.49
N MET A 68 0.52 10.70 -0.54
CA MET A 68 -0.62 9.83 -0.25
C MET A 68 -1.85 10.62 0.23
N LEU A 69 -1.67 11.58 1.15
CA LEU A 69 -2.77 12.41 1.63
C LEU A 69 -3.30 13.35 0.55
N GLN A 70 -2.41 13.96 -0.26
CA GLN A 70 -2.83 14.81 -1.36
C GLN A 70 -3.62 14.02 -2.42
N ASP A 71 -3.20 12.80 -2.78
CA ASP A 71 -3.99 11.95 -3.66
C ASP A 71 -5.39 11.72 -3.08
N TYR A 72 -5.47 11.28 -1.82
CA TYR A 72 -6.75 10.99 -1.16
C TYR A 72 -7.68 12.22 -1.16
N LEU A 73 -7.16 13.40 -0.79
CA LEU A 73 -7.96 14.64 -0.73
C LEU A 73 -8.39 15.14 -2.10
N ASN A 74 -7.61 14.85 -3.15
CA ASN A 74 -7.97 15.18 -4.52
C ASN A 74 -9.02 14.21 -5.10
N ARG A 75 -9.26 13.07 -4.45
CA ARG A 75 -10.39 12.20 -4.78
C ARG A 75 -11.63 12.71 -4.05
N ASP A 76 -12.64 13.10 -4.81
CA ASP A 76 -13.94 13.51 -4.28
C ASP A 76 -14.75 12.29 -3.81
N TYR A 77 -14.26 11.61 -2.78
CA TYR A 77 -14.93 10.42 -2.23
C TYR A 77 -16.31 10.74 -1.66
N GLU A 78 -16.55 11.98 -1.24
CA GLU A 78 -17.87 12.43 -0.80
C GLU A 78 -18.88 12.40 -1.96
N TYR A 79 -18.49 12.83 -3.15
CA TYR A 79 -19.28 12.67 -4.37
C TYR A 79 -19.37 11.22 -4.83
N LEU A 80 -18.25 10.48 -4.83
CA LEU A 80 -18.22 9.09 -5.32
C LEU A 80 -19.06 8.13 -4.47
N TYR A 81 -19.29 8.45 -3.19
CA TYR A 81 -20.10 7.67 -2.23
C TYR A 81 -21.35 8.43 -1.75
N ASP A 82 -21.86 9.38 -2.52
CA ASP A 82 -23.00 10.24 -2.14
C ASP A 82 -24.27 9.44 -1.73
N ARG A 83 -24.49 8.28 -2.36
CA ARG A 83 -25.59 7.34 -2.09
C ARG A 83 -25.61 6.82 -0.65
N VAL A 84 -24.47 6.73 0.02
CA VAL A 84 -24.35 6.19 1.39
C VAL A 84 -24.67 7.25 2.44
N ARG A 85 -24.37 8.52 2.11
CA ARG A 85 -24.60 9.66 3.00
C ARG A 85 -26.09 9.84 3.31
N ILE A 86 -26.96 9.45 2.38
CA ILE A 86 -28.41 9.52 2.52
C ILE A 86 -28.90 8.24 3.19
N GLY A 87 -28.73 8.12 4.51
CA GLY A 87 -29.49 7.13 5.29
C GLY A 87 -28.74 6.26 6.28
N VAL A 88 -27.43 6.50 6.48
CA VAL A 88 -26.62 5.68 7.40
C VAL A 88 -26.11 6.52 8.55
N HIS A 89 -26.43 6.12 9.78
CA HIS A 89 -25.80 6.68 10.97
C HIS A 89 -24.36 6.16 11.09
N GLU A 90 -23.40 7.01 11.47
CA GLU A 90 -21.97 6.68 11.59
C GLU A 90 -21.67 5.34 12.29
N HIS A 91 -22.55 4.87 13.17
CA HIS A 91 -22.31 3.71 14.02
C HIS A 91 -22.75 2.36 13.42
N GLN A 92 -23.43 2.34 12.27
CA GLN A 92 -24.17 1.15 11.84
C GLN A 92 -23.32 0.05 11.18
N TYR A 93 -22.15 0.36 10.61
CA TYR A 93 -21.21 -0.66 10.16
C TYR A 93 -19.81 -0.10 9.89
N ILE A 94 -19.01 0.08 10.95
CA ILE A 94 -17.60 0.47 10.84
C ILE A 94 -16.73 -0.74 11.19
N PRO A 95 -15.91 -1.26 10.27
CA PRO A 95 -15.07 -2.43 10.55
C PRO A 95 -14.12 -2.12 11.71
N ASN A 96 -14.08 -2.94 12.76
CA ASN A 96 -13.31 -2.66 13.98
C ASN A 96 -11.83 -3.04 13.86
N TRP A 97 -11.46 -3.77 12.81
CA TRP A 97 -10.12 -4.30 12.60
C TRP A 97 -9.20 -3.33 11.85
N VAL A 98 -9.75 -2.37 11.10
CA VAL A 98 -9.00 -1.20 10.59
C VAL A 98 -8.86 -0.13 11.67
N PRO A 99 -7.74 0.63 11.67
CA PRO A 99 -7.51 1.71 12.62
C PRO A 99 -8.71 2.65 12.74
N GLY A 100 -9.06 3.02 13.96
CA GLY A 100 -10.19 3.92 14.21
C GLY A 100 -9.83 5.12 15.05
N LYS A 101 -10.85 5.82 15.54
CA LYS A 101 -10.71 7.05 16.33
C LYS A 101 -9.74 6.92 17.50
N LYS A 102 -9.70 5.75 18.17
CA LYS A 102 -8.75 5.48 19.27
C LYS A 102 -7.31 5.46 18.77
N ASP A 103 -7.02 4.76 17.68
CA ASP A 103 -5.70 4.72 17.04
C ASP A 103 -5.28 6.12 16.56
N SER A 104 -6.15 6.82 15.82
CA SER A 104 -5.88 8.19 15.35
C SER A 104 -5.62 9.18 16.48
N ASN A 105 -6.34 9.06 17.61
CA ASN A 105 -6.10 9.87 18.80
C ASN A 105 -4.77 9.53 19.48
N HIS A 106 -4.35 8.27 19.44
CA HIS A 106 -3.04 7.87 19.95
C HIS A 106 -1.92 8.44 19.07
N ILE A 107 -2.04 8.31 17.75
CA ILE A 107 -1.08 8.86 16.77
C ILE A 107 -0.94 10.38 16.92
N ARG A 108 -2.06 11.12 17.06
CA ARG A 108 -2.02 12.57 17.30
C ARG A 108 -1.19 12.98 18.52
N LYS A 109 -1.05 12.12 19.52
CA LYS A 109 -0.21 12.39 20.70
C LYS A 109 1.28 12.26 20.39
N LEU A 110 1.66 11.49 19.36
CA LEU A 110 3.04 11.31 18.91
C LEU A 110 3.63 12.60 18.32
N ALA A 111 2.80 13.55 17.88
CA ALA A 111 3.25 14.86 17.39
C ALA A 111 4.09 15.66 18.41
N LYS A 112 3.98 15.31 19.70
CA LYS A 112 4.77 15.94 20.79
C LYS A 112 5.96 15.09 21.23
N SER A 113 6.19 13.95 20.58
CA SER A 113 7.25 13.02 20.94
C SER A 113 8.55 13.35 20.19
N ASN A 114 9.67 12.84 20.70
CA ASN A 114 10.94 12.93 19.98
C ASN A 114 10.96 11.98 18.77
N GLN A 115 11.92 12.21 17.87
CA GLN A 115 12.03 11.45 16.62
C GLN A 115 12.21 9.95 16.84
N GLN A 116 13.04 9.55 17.80
CA GLN A 116 13.20 8.13 18.16
C GLN A 116 11.85 7.49 18.52
N THR A 117 11.01 8.19 19.29
CA THR A 117 9.69 7.68 19.67
C THR A 117 8.79 7.55 18.44
N ILE A 118 8.84 8.50 17.51
CA ILE A 118 8.08 8.43 16.25
C ILE A 118 8.55 7.23 15.42
N VAL A 119 9.86 7.06 15.27
CA VAL A 119 10.47 5.94 14.54
C VAL A 119 10.13 4.59 15.19
N ASN A 120 10.11 4.51 16.52
CA ASN A 120 9.67 3.32 17.24
C ASN A 120 8.19 2.95 16.97
N HIS A 121 7.39 3.84 16.40
CA HIS A 121 6.01 3.56 16.00
C HIS A 121 5.89 3.10 14.53
N LEU A 122 6.97 3.04 13.75
CA LEU A 122 6.92 2.56 12.35
C LEU A 122 6.35 1.15 12.21
N PRO A 123 6.64 0.16 13.09
CA PRO A 123 6.02 -1.16 13.00
C PRO A 123 4.49 -1.10 13.16
N LYS A 124 3.97 -0.19 14.00
CA LYS A 124 2.53 0.03 14.15
C LYS A 124 1.95 0.72 12.91
N LEU A 125 2.64 1.73 12.37
CA LEU A 125 2.28 2.37 11.10
C LEU A 125 2.17 1.33 9.97
N HIS A 126 3.17 0.47 9.83
CA HIS A 126 3.20 -0.62 8.85
C HIS A 126 1.97 -1.53 8.94
N MET A 127 1.72 -2.10 10.12
CA MET A 127 0.59 -2.99 10.34
C MET A 127 -0.75 -2.30 10.05
N ASP A 128 -0.90 -1.05 10.45
CA ASP A 128 -2.11 -0.26 10.23
C ASP A 128 -2.35 0.06 8.75
N LEU A 129 -1.30 0.39 7.99
CA LEU A 129 -1.38 0.57 6.55
C LEU A 129 -1.70 -0.76 5.83
N GLN A 130 -1.16 -1.89 6.27
CA GLN A 130 -1.50 -3.22 5.71
C GLN A 130 -2.98 -3.56 5.94
N LYS A 131 -3.55 -3.20 7.09
CA LYS A 131 -4.99 -3.35 7.35
C LYS A 131 -5.82 -2.52 6.37
N PHE A 132 -5.45 -1.27 6.14
CA PHE A 132 -6.11 -0.48 5.11
C PHE A 132 -5.93 -1.11 3.73
N ALA A 133 -4.78 -1.68 3.42
CA ALA A 133 -4.54 -2.30 2.12
C ALA A 133 -5.46 -3.50 1.86
N VAL A 134 -5.68 -4.34 2.88
CA VAL A 134 -6.68 -5.42 2.82
C VAL A 134 -8.08 -4.87 2.59
N ALA A 135 -8.43 -3.76 3.24
CA ALA A 135 -9.73 -3.11 3.02
C ALA A 135 -9.86 -2.58 1.59
N PHE A 136 -8.85 -1.84 1.09
CA PHE A 136 -8.86 -1.28 -0.27
C PHE A 136 -8.87 -2.36 -1.36
N GLU A 137 -8.24 -3.51 -1.13
CA GLU A 137 -8.38 -4.67 -2.01
C GLU A 137 -9.86 -5.05 -2.18
N GLU A 138 -10.58 -5.27 -1.07
CA GLU A 138 -12.00 -5.62 -1.13
C GLU A 138 -12.84 -4.51 -1.75
N LEU A 139 -12.62 -3.24 -1.36
CA LEU A 139 -13.35 -2.09 -1.91
C LEU A 139 -13.22 -2.02 -3.45
N ILE A 140 -12.05 -2.36 -4.00
CA ILE A 140 -11.80 -2.37 -5.45
C ILE A 140 -12.50 -3.55 -6.13
N GLU A 141 -12.44 -4.74 -5.52
CA GLU A 141 -13.07 -5.96 -6.03
C GLU A 141 -14.60 -5.82 -6.08
N ASP A 142 -15.18 -5.18 -5.07
CA ASP A 142 -16.61 -4.95 -4.92
C ASP A 142 -17.17 -3.78 -5.75
N GLU A 143 -16.31 -2.85 -6.19
CA GLU A 143 -16.79 -1.65 -6.87
C GLU A 143 -17.13 -1.91 -8.34
N THR A 144 -18.36 -1.58 -8.70
CA THR A 144 -18.93 -1.76 -10.05
C THR A 144 -18.81 -0.49 -10.90
N LEU A 145 -18.72 0.68 -10.26
CA LEU A 145 -18.60 1.97 -10.94
C LEU A 145 -17.14 2.25 -11.30
N SER A 146 -16.82 2.22 -12.60
CA SER A 146 -15.43 2.38 -13.09
C SER A 146 -14.72 3.62 -12.52
N LYS A 147 -15.39 4.77 -12.45
CA LYS A 147 -14.81 6.00 -11.89
C LYS A 147 -14.42 5.85 -10.41
N THR A 148 -15.28 5.22 -9.61
CA THR A 148 -15.00 4.98 -8.19
C THR A 148 -13.90 3.94 -8.04
N GLN A 149 -13.94 2.88 -8.84
CA GLN A 149 -12.91 1.85 -8.83
C GLN A 149 -11.53 2.41 -9.23
N GLU A 150 -11.47 3.30 -10.22
CA GLU A 150 -10.23 3.98 -10.64
C GLU A 150 -9.67 4.85 -9.52
N ALA A 151 -10.52 5.62 -8.83
CA ALA A 151 -10.10 6.40 -7.67
C ALA A 151 -9.55 5.51 -6.55
N LEU A 152 -10.24 4.40 -6.23
CA LEU A 152 -9.78 3.43 -5.23
C LEU A 152 -8.45 2.78 -5.61
N LYS A 153 -8.26 2.40 -6.88
CA LYS A 153 -6.98 1.85 -7.39
C LYS A 153 -5.85 2.86 -7.28
N ALA A 154 -6.09 4.14 -7.57
CA ALA A 154 -5.10 5.19 -7.40
C ALA A 154 -4.67 5.33 -5.94
N THR A 155 -5.64 5.41 -5.02
CA THR A 155 -5.35 5.48 -3.58
C THR A 155 -4.66 4.22 -3.06
N GLN A 156 -5.04 3.03 -3.53
CA GLN A 156 -4.31 1.79 -3.21
C GLN A 156 -2.86 1.86 -3.68
N SER A 157 -2.57 2.43 -4.86
CA SER A 157 -1.20 2.60 -5.35
C SER A 157 -0.35 3.48 -4.43
N TYR A 158 -0.88 4.61 -3.95
CA TYR A 158 -0.17 5.45 -2.98
C TYR A 158 -0.01 4.79 -1.62
N LEU A 159 -1.02 4.04 -1.17
CA LEU A 159 -0.93 3.22 0.04
C LEU A 159 0.18 2.17 -0.08
N MET A 160 0.34 1.53 -1.24
CA MET A 160 1.43 0.57 -1.47
C MET A 160 2.80 1.23 -1.44
N LYS A 161 2.94 2.42 -2.03
CA LYS A 161 4.18 3.19 -1.98
C LYS A 161 4.56 3.57 -0.54
N MET A 162 3.60 4.08 0.23
CA MET A 162 3.82 4.41 1.63
C MET A 162 4.18 3.17 2.46
N LEU A 163 3.48 2.05 2.25
CA LEU A 163 3.81 0.78 2.90
C LEU A 163 5.23 0.36 2.60
N CYS A 164 5.63 0.42 1.33
CA CYS A 164 6.98 0.06 0.95
C CYS A 164 8.03 0.97 1.59
N GLU A 165 7.80 2.29 1.58
CA GLU A 165 8.67 3.25 2.26
C GLU A 165 8.86 2.88 3.74
N VAL A 166 7.77 2.59 4.46
CA VAL A 166 7.84 2.19 5.87
C VAL A 166 8.60 0.87 6.04
N GLU A 167 8.41 -0.11 5.16
CA GLU A 167 9.13 -1.38 5.23
C GLU A 167 10.63 -1.21 5.03
N SER A 168 11.05 -0.44 4.02
CA SER A 168 12.45 -0.15 3.75
C SER A 168 13.12 0.56 4.93
N ASN A 169 12.44 1.54 5.52
CA ASN A 169 12.96 2.26 6.68
C ASN A 169 13.03 1.39 7.95
N ILE A 170 12.09 0.47 8.16
CA ILE A 170 12.19 -0.51 9.27
C ILE A 170 13.36 -1.47 9.04
N ALA A 171 13.64 -1.87 7.80
CA ALA A 171 14.67 -2.86 7.48
C ALA A 171 16.10 -2.35 7.75
N VAL A 172 16.34 -1.05 7.58
CA VAL A 172 17.67 -0.44 7.84
C VAL A 172 17.92 -0.13 9.32
N LEU A 173 16.85 -0.06 10.12
CA LEU A 173 16.92 0.27 11.55
C LEU A 173 17.12 -1.00 12.40
N PRO A 174 18.28 -1.19 13.06
CA PRO A 174 18.60 -2.43 13.78
C PRO A 174 17.70 -2.70 14.99
N THR A 175 17.09 -1.66 15.55
CA THR A 175 16.25 -1.74 16.75
C THR A 175 14.80 -2.15 16.43
N LEU A 176 14.41 -2.11 15.16
CA LEU A 176 13.05 -2.40 14.72
C LEU A 176 12.97 -3.74 14.02
N ARG A 177 11.76 -4.31 14.01
CA ARG A 177 11.44 -5.50 13.24
C ARG A 177 10.13 -5.29 12.54
N LEU A 178 10.03 -5.82 11.32
CA LEU A 178 8.74 -5.88 10.64
C LEU A 178 7.76 -6.71 11.47
N PRO A 179 6.53 -6.22 11.70
CA PRO A 179 5.51 -6.99 12.40
C PRO A 179 5.08 -8.18 11.55
N HIS A 180 4.35 -9.10 12.18
CA HIS A 180 3.68 -10.17 11.44
C HIS A 180 2.75 -9.57 10.40
N ARG A 181 2.84 -10.07 9.18
CA ARG A 181 2.05 -9.55 8.06
C ARG A 181 0.57 -9.84 8.29
N VAL A 182 -0.26 -8.87 7.96
CA VAL A 182 -1.72 -8.99 8.06
C VAL A 182 -2.17 -10.06 7.07
N GLU A 183 -3.10 -10.90 7.49
CA GLU A 183 -3.74 -11.87 6.60
C GLU A 183 -5.08 -11.33 6.10
N ARG A 184 -5.51 -11.80 4.93
CA ARG A 184 -6.87 -11.57 4.42
C ARG A 184 -7.94 -11.95 5.45
N SER A 185 -7.68 -12.95 6.29
CA SER A 185 -8.61 -13.44 7.33
C SER A 185 -8.99 -12.39 8.39
N ILE A 186 -8.30 -11.25 8.46
CA ILE A 186 -8.66 -10.12 9.34
C ILE A 186 -10.05 -9.56 9.04
N MET A 187 -10.47 -9.63 7.78
CA MET A 187 -11.81 -9.28 7.33
C MET A 187 -12.68 -10.53 7.36
N SER A 188 -13.76 -10.48 8.14
CA SER A 188 -14.65 -11.63 8.28
C SER A 188 -15.37 -11.94 6.97
N ARG A 189 -15.82 -13.19 6.82
CA ARG A 189 -16.60 -13.60 5.63
C ARG A 189 -17.87 -12.76 5.44
N ILE A 190 -18.51 -12.34 6.53
CA ILE A 190 -19.73 -11.50 6.48
C ILE A 190 -19.40 -10.10 5.97
N GLU A 191 -18.22 -9.58 6.31
CA GLU A 191 -17.76 -8.28 5.82
C GLU A 191 -17.36 -8.35 4.34
N ARG A 192 -16.78 -9.46 3.88
CA ARG A 192 -16.45 -9.70 2.45
C ARG A 192 -17.65 -9.95 1.56
N ASP A 193 -18.64 -10.67 2.07
CA ASP A 193 -19.86 -11.03 1.34
C ASP A 193 -21.06 -10.37 2.01
N PRO A 194 -21.21 -9.03 1.87
CA PRO A 194 -22.30 -8.31 2.49
C PRO A 194 -23.64 -8.72 1.87
N LYS A 195 -24.65 -8.90 2.73
CA LYS A 195 -25.99 -9.36 2.31
C LYS A 195 -26.68 -8.47 1.27
N ASP A 196 -26.32 -7.20 1.23
CA ASP A 196 -26.94 -6.20 0.38
C ASP A 196 -25.95 -5.04 0.10
N ASP A 197 -26.20 -4.32 -1.00
CA ASP A 197 -25.38 -3.18 -1.42
C ASP A 197 -25.32 -2.06 -0.38
N THR A 198 -26.35 -1.90 0.45
CA THR A 198 -26.35 -0.84 1.46
C THR A 198 -25.27 -1.13 2.49
N ARG A 199 -25.18 -2.36 3.00
CA ARG A 199 -24.13 -2.77 3.95
C ARG A 199 -22.73 -2.65 3.37
N ARG A 200 -22.55 -3.08 2.11
CA ARG A 200 -21.30 -2.92 1.37
C ARG A 200 -20.86 -1.46 1.33
N LEU A 201 -21.77 -0.59 0.89
CA LEU A 201 -21.56 0.84 0.80
C LEU A 201 -21.27 1.49 2.17
N VAL A 202 -21.97 1.09 3.24
CA VAL A 202 -21.67 1.57 4.61
C VAL A 202 -20.27 1.18 5.04
N ARG A 203 -19.89 -0.09 4.83
CA ARG A 203 -18.56 -0.61 5.16
C ARG A 203 -17.49 0.22 4.47
N ASP A 204 -17.63 0.40 3.16
CA ASP A 204 -16.66 1.09 2.31
C ASP A 204 -16.50 2.54 2.73
N TRP A 205 -17.62 3.23 2.96
CA TRP A 205 -17.61 4.59 3.49
C TRP A 205 -16.94 4.67 4.86
N GLY A 206 -17.22 3.72 5.76
CA GLY A 206 -16.58 3.62 7.07
C GLY A 206 -15.06 3.44 6.98
N VAL A 207 -14.58 2.63 6.04
CA VAL A 207 -13.14 2.46 5.75
C VAL A 207 -12.53 3.77 5.26
N LEU A 208 -13.17 4.44 4.30
CA LEU A 208 -12.69 5.70 3.74
C LEU A 208 -12.59 6.80 4.80
N LEU A 209 -13.62 6.96 5.65
CA LEU A 209 -13.60 7.93 6.75
C LEU A 209 -12.47 7.65 7.74
N LYS A 210 -12.30 6.40 8.14
CA LYS A 210 -11.21 6.00 9.04
C LYS A 210 -9.84 6.23 8.44
N TYR A 211 -9.68 5.94 7.15
CA TYR A 211 -8.45 6.17 6.44
C TYR A 211 -8.12 7.66 6.42
N LYS A 212 -9.08 8.53 6.05
CA LYS A 212 -8.95 9.99 6.13
C LYS A 212 -8.48 10.47 7.52
N ASP A 213 -9.17 10.03 8.56
CA ASP A 213 -8.86 10.40 9.95
C ASP A 213 -7.46 9.93 10.38
N TYR A 214 -7.04 8.77 9.90
CA TYR A 214 -5.71 8.19 10.14
C TYR A 214 -4.61 8.98 9.42
N LEU A 215 -4.82 9.34 8.15
CA LEU A 215 -3.88 10.19 7.40
C LEU A 215 -3.73 11.57 8.06
N HIS A 216 -4.84 12.21 8.46
CA HIS A 216 -4.75 13.48 9.18
C HIS A 216 -4.04 13.34 10.53
N ALA A 217 -4.18 12.21 11.22
CA ALA A 217 -3.44 11.98 12.46
C ALA A 217 -1.92 11.96 12.23
N TRP A 218 -1.45 11.27 11.19
CA TRP A 218 -0.03 11.23 10.83
C TRP A 218 0.49 12.55 10.26
N ARG A 219 -0.35 13.32 9.57
CA ARG A 219 -0.03 14.69 9.17
C ARG A 219 0.40 15.54 10.36
N HIS A 220 -0.27 15.43 11.51
CA HIS A 220 0.14 16.14 12.73
C HIS A 220 1.49 15.68 13.27
N VAL A 221 1.87 14.41 13.05
CA VAL A 221 3.16 13.87 13.49
C VAL A 221 4.30 14.37 12.60
N PHE A 222 4.06 14.47 11.30
CA PHE A 222 5.05 14.95 10.33
C PHE A 222 5.08 16.48 10.13
N ASP A 223 4.13 17.18 10.74
CA ASP A 223 4.02 18.65 10.81
C ASP A 223 4.13 19.37 9.45
N TYR A 224 3.14 19.17 8.59
CA TYR A 224 2.92 19.92 7.34
C TYR A 224 1.43 20.14 7.07
#